data_AF-A0A0B0P3Z5-F1
#
_entry.id   AF-A0A0B0P3Z5-F1
#
_cell.length_a   1.000
_cell.length_b   1.000
_cell.length_c   1.000
_cell.angle_alpha   90.00
_cell.angle_beta   90.00
_cell.angle_gamma   90.00
#
_symmetry.space_group_name_H-M   'P 1'
#
loop_
_entity.id
_entity.type
_entity.pdbx_description
1 polymer ?
#
loop_
_entity_poly.entity_id
_entity_poly.type
_entity_poly.pdbx_seq_one_letter_code
_entity_poly.pdbx_strand_id
1 'polypeptide(L)' 'MAGYLPFDEPSLIGLYKKRITIPEILQDEWFKKGYKPPKFKQDEDVNLDDNILYFTWL' A
#
# COMPACT_ATOMS: atom_id res chain seq x y z
N MET A 1 9.80 -35.16 -15.68
CA MET A 1 8.85 -34.03 -15.87
C MET A 1 8.96 -33.16 -14.63
N ALA A 2 9.70 -32.06 -14.70
CA ALA A 2 9.74 -31.13 -13.56
C ALA A 2 8.36 -30.49 -13.42
N GLY A 3 7.77 -30.54 -12.23
CA GLY A 3 6.53 -29.83 -11.94
C GLY A 3 6.71 -28.33 -12.19
N TYR A 4 5.66 -27.68 -12.67
CA TYR A 4 5.65 -26.25 -12.96
C TYR A 4 6.11 -25.47 -11.71
N LEU A 5 7.23 -24.74 -11.80
CA LEU A 5 7.66 -23.85 -10.73
C LEU A 5 6.65 -22.70 -10.64
N PRO A 6 6.09 -22.40 -9.45
CA PRO A 6 5.03 -21.39 -9.31
C PRO A 6 5.51 -19.95 -9.61
N PHE A 7 6.81 -19.79 -9.88
CA PHE A 7 7.51 -18.51 -10.09
C PHE A 7 8.16 -18.37 -11.48
N ASP A 8 8.00 -19.35 -12.40
CA ASP A 8 8.47 -19.22 -13.79
C ASP A 8 7.55 -18.29 -14.61
N GLU A 9 7.18 -17.15 -14.04
CA GLU A 9 6.36 -16.15 -14.70
C GLU A 9 7.27 -15.01 -15.20
N PRO A 10 7.61 -14.99 -16.51
CA PRO A 10 8.63 -14.10 -17.05
C PRO A 10 8.21 -12.62 -17.10
N SER A 11 6.97 -12.30 -16.72
CA SER A 11 6.46 -10.94 -16.74
C SER A 11 6.25 -10.40 -15.33
N LEU A 12 6.86 -9.24 -15.05
CA LEU A 12 6.55 -8.42 -13.87
C LEU A 12 5.05 -8.17 -13.73
N ILE A 13 4.35 -8.16 -14.87
CA ILE A 13 2.91 -8.03 -14.98
C ILE A 13 2.17 -9.20 -14.32
N GLY A 14 2.58 -10.44 -14.59
CA GLY A 14 2.01 -11.62 -13.93
C GLY A 14 2.32 -11.66 -12.44
N LEU A 15 3.52 -11.23 -12.05
CA LEU A 15 3.92 -11.18 -10.64
C LEU A 15 3.14 -10.14 -9.82
N TYR A 16 2.82 -8.96 -10.37
CA TYR A 16 2.00 -7.98 -9.61
C TYR A 16 0.58 -8.51 -9.38
N LYS A 17 0.02 -9.28 -10.32
CA LYS A 17 -1.34 -9.83 -10.19
C LYS A 17 -1.46 -10.86 -9.07
N LYS A 18 -0.36 -11.55 -8.74
CA LYS A 18 -0.28 -12.53 -7.66
C LYS A 18 -0.02 -11.92 -6.29
N ARG A 19 0.27 -10.61 -6.21
CA ARG A 19 0.49 -9.94 -4.92
C ARG A 19 -0.84 -9.82 -4.16
N ILE A 20 -0.79 -10.11 -2.86
CA ILE A 20 -1.89 -9.85 -1.95
C ILE A 20 -2.14 -8.33 -1.87
N THR A 21 -3.42 -7.97 -1.91
CA THR A 21 -3.88 -6.58 -1.80
C THR A 21 -4.03 -6.16 -0.33
N ILE A 22 -4.11 -4.87 -0.08
CA ILE A 22 -4.37 -4.32 1.27
C ILE A 22 -5.66 -4.89 1.90
N PRO A 23 -6.83 -4.90 1.24
CA PRO A 23 -8.04 -5.46 1.86
C PRO A 23 -7.90 -6.96 2.17
N GLU A 24 -7.21 -7.73 1.34
CA GLU A 24 -7.01 -9.17 1.54
C GLU A 24 -6.11 -9.45 2.76
N ILE A 25 -4.96 -8.76 2.89
CA ILE A 25 -4.07 -8.97 4.05
C ILE A 25 -4.71 -8.49 5.36
N LEU A 26 -5.58 -7.48 5.31
CA LEU A 26 -6.35 -7.04 6.49
C LEU A 26 -7.39 -8.08 6.95
N GLN A 27 -7.81 -8.99 6.07
CA GLN A 27 -8.72 -10.07 6.39
C GLN A 27 -8.00 -11.34 6.87
N ASP A 28 -6.69 -11.45 6.66
CA ASP A 28 -5.89 -12.60 7.05
C ASP A 28 -5.77 -12.74 8.58
N GLU A 29 -6.01 -13.95 9.08
CA GLU A 29 -6.05 -14.23 10.53
C GLU A 29 -4.67 -14.15 11.20
N TRP A 30 -3.60 -14.43 10.46
CA TRP A 30 -2.24 -14.24 10.97
C TRP A 30 -1.92 -12.75 11.07
N PHE A 31 -2.29 -11.95 10.07
CA PHE A 31 -2.06 -10.50 10.09
C PHE A 31 -2.87 -9.78 11.17
N LYS A 32 -4.13 -10.17 11.38
CA LYS A 32 -4.99 -9.57 12.42
C LYS A 32 -4.47 -9.80 13.84
N LYS A 33 -3.69 -10.85 14.07
CA LYS A 33 -3.25 -11.24 15.41
C LYS A 33 -2.30 -10.19 16.01
N GLY A 34 -2.86 -9.31 16.84
CA GLY A 34 -2.11 -8.23 17.49
C GLY A 34 -1.98 -6.96 16.65
N TYR A 35 -2.55 -6.93 15.44
CA TYR A 35 -2.61 -5.72 14.63
C TYR A 35 -3.53 -4.68 15.28
N LYS A 36 -3.02 -3.46 15.42
CA LYS A 36 -3.78 -2.29 15.85
C LYS A 36 -3.65 -1.24 14.76
N PRO A 37 -4.74 -0.86 14.07
CA PRO A 37 -4.66 0.18 13.07
C PRO A 37 -4.16 1.47 13.72
N PRO A 38 -3.23 2.19 13.08
CA PRO A 38 -2.77 3.47 13.58
C PRO A 38 -3.97 4.41 13.68
N LYS A 39 -4.17 4.98 14.87
CA LYS A 39 -5.12 6.06 15.07
C LYS A 39 -4.41 7.35 14.72
N PHE A 40 -4.63 7.82 13.51
CA PHE A 40 -4.20 9.16 13.14
C PHE A 40 -5.11 10.15 13.86
N LYS A 41 -4.52 10.99 14.73
CA LYS A 41 -5.20 12.21 15.14
C LYS A 41 -5.25 13.08 13.90
N GLN A 42 -6.45 13.49 13.48
CA GLN A 42 -6.58 14.64 12.61
C GLN A 42 -6.23 15.85 13.49
N ASP A 43 -4.93 16.06 13.71
CA ASP A 43 -4.47 17.33 14.24
C ASP A 43 -4.71 18.33 13.09
N GLU A 44 -5.83 19.05 13.23
CA GLU A 44 -6.19 20.36 12.69
C GLU A 44 -5.68 20.67 11.27
N ASP A 45 -6.64 20.83 10.33
CA ASP A 45 -6.48 21.40 8.98
C ASP A 45 -5.06 21.85 8.65
N VAL A 46 -4.28 20.96 8.03
CA VAL A 46 -3.09 21.40 7.29
C VAL A 46 -3.62 22.26 6.15
N ASN A 47 -3.67 23.58 6.39
CA ASN A 47 -4.11 24.54 5.41
C ASN A 47 -3.16 24.46 4.20
N LEU A 48 -3.64 23.85 3.11
CA LEU A 48 -2.88 23.65 1.87
C LEU A 48 -2.55 24.98 1.17
N ASP A 49 -3.13 26.09 1.62
CA ASP A 49 -2.97 27.44 1.06
C ASP A 49 -1.56 28.03 1.30
N ASP A 50 -0.81 27.51 2.28
CA ASP A 50 0.56 27.95 2.59
C ASP A 50 1.60 27.57 1.50
N ASN A 51 1.21 26.74 0.52
CA ASN A 51 2.09 26.33 -0.59
C ASN A 51 2.00 27.24 -1.82
N ILE A 52 0.96 28.07 -1.94
CA ILE A 52 0.78 28.93 -3.12
C ILE A 52 1.84 30.05 -3.13
N LEU A 53 2.23 30.55 -1.96
CA LEU A 53 3.19 31.66 -1.81
C LEU A 53 4.60 31.33 -2.33
N TYR A 54 5.02 30.07 -2.30
CA TYR A 54 6.32 29.65 -2.84
C TYR A 54 6.32 29.55 -4.37
N PHE A 55 5.18 29.24 -4.98
CA PHE A 55 5.05 29.11 -6.44
C PHE A 55 4.77 30.45 -7.15
N THR A 56 4.28 31.46 -6.43
CA THR A 56 4.01 32.80 -7.01
C THR A 56 5.19 33.77 -6.95
N TRP A 57 6.23 33.47 -6.17
CA TRP A 57 7.42 34.32 -6.01
C TRP A 57 8.66 33.80 -6.78
N LEU A 58 8.46 32.85 -7.71
CA LEU A 58 9.47 32.41 -8.68
C LEU A 58 9.14 32.94 -10.10
#